data_AF-A0A2V7RSG7-F1
#
_entry.id   AF-A0A2V7RSG7-F1
#
_cell.length_a   1.000
_cell.length_b   1.000
_cell.length_c   1.000
_cell.angle_alpha   90.00
_cell.angle_beta   90.00
_cell.angle_gamma   90.00
#
_symmetry.space_group_name_H-M   'P 1'
#
loop_
_entity.id
_entity.type
_entity.pdbx_description
1 polymer ?
#
loop_
_entity_poly.entity_id
_entity_poly.type
_entity_poly.pdbx_seq_one_letter_code
_entity_poly.pdbx_strand_id
1 'polypeptide(L)'
;LIDFSTDVHSFRDEFTSATPENLRAADRYLDALEAQGSTNIAGALREALGSGSRDSERMGIVLFITDGAPTVGERDPARIADEANRERGTARVFTFGVGADVNVTLLEQLALQGRGTAQFVRPDESVERAVGLVADRIVDPVLTDVRIHTDGDVRLAKVLPQQPIDLFAGQDLVVLARYAGHGSTRVIFEGRRRGETIRWASTVDFPDRERENPFVARLWATQRIGWLAAEKRKNGGSSEIDDEIRSLGERFSIPTEFTSYLVQEPGIVAGGVRRVLPAGLSPAAAPALNDRGFAEAKAASAMRSMVSIASVDSLRSNAGGSNMVKRAGTHTFVLRDGMWTDAAYKANSSVKTVRIKAFSKAYFDLINALPELRSAFAVGEKVTVQGRSVAVVVSESGVEELSASEVKMVVVGW
;
A
#
# COMPACT_ATOMS: atom_id res chain seq x y z
N LEU A 1 6.65 19.51 -25.88
CA LEU A 1 7.83 19.48 -24.99
C LEU A 1 7.82 20.78 -24.22
N ILE A 2 7.98 20.69 -22.91
CA ILE A 2 8.05 21.84 -22.02
C ILE A 2 9.31 21.64 -21.19
N ASP A 3 10.25 22.57 -21.25
CA ASP A 3 11.36 22.64 -20.32
C ASP A 3 11.10 23.73 -19.29
N PHE A 4 11.72 23.56 -18.12
CA PHE A 4 11.49 24.45 -17.00
C PHE A 4 12.72 24.54 -16.12
N SER A 5 12.98 25.75 -15.63
CA SER A 5 14.04 26.08 -14.69
C SER A 5 13.50 27.14 -13.72
N THR A 6 13.95 28.38 -13.81
CA THR A 6 13.26 29.55 -13.27
C THR A 6 12.05 29.90 -14.14
N ASP A 7 12.26 29.93 -15.46
CA ASP A 7 11.24 30.18 -16.46
C ASP A 7 10.69 28.85 -17.01
N VAL A 8 9.56 28.93 -17.72
CA VAL A 8 8.91 27.78 -18.37
C VAL A 8 8.81 28.09 -19.85
N HIS A 9 9.30 27.17 -20.69
CA HIS A 9 9.32 27.33 -22.13
C HIS A 9 8.65 26.15 -22.83
N SER A 10 7.81 26.47 -23.80
CA SER A 10 7.11 25.50 -24.62
C SER A 10 7.76 25.45 -26.00
N PHE A 11 8.16 24.26 -26.45
CA PHE A 11 8.66 24.06 -27.82
C PHE A 11 7.63 24.47 -28.88
N ARG A 12 6.35 24.29 -28.58
CA ARG A 12 5.18 24.63 -29.41
C ARG A 12 4.02 25.01 -28.50
N ASP A 13 3.16 25.92 -28.99
CA ASP A 13 1.98 26.38 -28.26
C ASP A 13 0.87 25.31 -28.19
N GLU A 14 0.81 24.40 -29.16
CA GLU A 14 -0.21 23.35 -29.25
C GLU A 14 0.39 21.97 -29.61
N PHE A 15 -0.43 20.93 -29.46
CA PHE A 15 -0.07 19.58 -29.90
C PHE A 15 0.16 19.53 -31.42
N THR A 16 1.24 18.87 -31.83
CA THR A 16 1.57 18.66 -33.25
C THR A 16 1.71 17.18 -33.57
N SER A 17 1.35 16.78 -34.79
CA SER A 17 1.57 15.41 -35.28
C SER A 17 3.05 15.03 -35.29
N ALA A 18 3.37 13.78 -34.93
CA ALA A 18 4.73 13.23 -34.91
C ALA A 18 5.24 12.86 -36.33
N THR A 19 5.31 13.85 -37.22
CA THR A 19 5.92 13.67 -38.55
C THR A 19 7.45 13.62 -38.44
N PRO A 20 8.18 13.03 -39.40
CA PRO A 20 9.64 13.02 -39.39
C PRO A 20 10.26 14.42 -39.24
N GLU A 21 9.64 15.44 -39.83
CA GLU A 21 10.09 16.83 -39.73
C GLU A 21 9.93 17.39 -38.32
N ASN A 22 8.77 17.14 -37.67
CA ASN A 22 8.51 17.58 -36.30
C ASN A 22 9.38 16.84 -35.29
N LEU A 23 9.66 15.55 -35.52
CA LEU A 23 10.58 14.77 -34.68
C LEU A 23 12.00 15.34 -34.76
N ARG A 24 12.54 15.57 -35.97
CA ARG A 24 13.86 16.21 -36.12
C ARG A 24 13.92 17.61 -35.49
N ALA A 25 12.81 18.35 -35.49
CA ALA A 25 12.75 19.67 -34.86
C ALA A 25 12.72 19.57 -33.33
N ALA A 26 12.03 18.57 -32.78
CA ALA A 26 12.05 18.26 -31.36
C ALA A 26 13.44 17.80 -30.90
N ASP A 27 14.13 16.96 -31.66
CA ASP A 27 15.51 16.55 -31.36
C ASP A 27 16.44 17.76 -31.26
N ARG A 28 16.39 18.67 -32.25
CA ARG A 28 17.18 19.92 -32.22
C ARG A 28 16.83 20.83 -31.03
N TYR A 29 15.57 20.83 -30.60
CA TYR A 29 15.16 21.58 -29.42
C TYR A 29 15.80 20.99 -28.16
N LEU A 30 15.74 19.67 -28.01
CA LEU A 30 16.32 18.94 -26.88
C LEU A 30 17.86 19.09 -26.83
N ASP A 31 18.53 19.02 -27.99
CA ASP A 31 19.99 19.20 -28.10
C ASP A 31 20.45 20.61 -27.71
N ALA A 32 19.54 21.59 -27.80
CA ALA A 32 19.82 22.99 -27.45
C ALA A 32 19.48 23.34 -25.99
N LEU A 33 18.94 22.40 -25.20
CA LEU A 33 18.60 22.65 -23.81
C LEU A 33 19.87 22.81 -22.97
N GLU A 34 19.96 23.92 -22.24
CA GLU A 34 21.03 24.18 -21.29
C GLU A 34 20.48 24.12 -19.86
N ALA A 35 21.23 23.48 -18.96
CA ALA A 35 20.88 23.44 -17.56
C ALA A 35 20.95 24.85 -16.95
N GLN A 36 19.81 25.31 -16.43
CA GLN A 36 19.68 26.59 -15.75
C GLN A 36 19.40 26.38 -14.27
N GLY A 37 19.59 27.42 -13.46
CA GLY A 37 19.29 27.37 -12.04
C GLY A 37 17.79 27.34 -11.74
N SER A 38 17.46 26.79 -10.57
CA SER A 38 16.10 26.69 -10.00
C SER A 38 15.15 25.74 -10.73
N THR A 39 13.96 25.55 -10.16
CA THR A 39 13.01 24.50 -10.53
C THR A 39 11.57 24.97 -10.28
N ASN A 40 10.90 25.40 -11.34
CA ASN A 40 9.52 25.91 -11.33
C ASN A 40 8.52 24.83 -11.72
N ILE A 41 8.35 23.84 -10.84
CA ILE A 41 7.47 22.68 -11.10
C ILE A 41 6.02 23.10 -11.30
N ALA A 42 5.51 24.03 -10.49
CA ALA A 42 4.12 24.49 -10.57
C ALA A 42 3.83 25.15 -11.92
N GLY A 43 4.73 26.01 -12.42
CA GLY A 43 4.59 26.63 -13.74
C GLY A 43 4.61 25.60 -14.86
N ALA A 44 5.54 24.64 -14.81
CA ALA A 44 5.65 23.59 -15.82
C ALA A 44 4.40 22.71 -15.90
N LEU A 45 3.85 22.31 -14.75
CA LEU A 45 2.62 21.52 -14.69
C LEU A 45 1.41 22.31 -15.21
N ARG A 46 1.32 23.59 -14.87
CA ARG A 46 0.24 24.47 -15.35
C ARG A 46 0.27 24.62 -16.86
N GLU A 47 1.46 24.83 -17.42
CA GLU A 47 1.65 24.87 -18.87
C GLU A 47 1.27 23.52 -19.52
N ALA A 48 1.76 22.41 -18.98
CA ALA A 48 1.50 21.08 -19.53
C ALA A 48 0.02 20.66 -19.48
N LEU A 49 -0.68 21.02 -18.41
CA LEU A 49 -2.07 20.62 -18.16
C LEU A 49 -3.06 21.64 -18.73
N GLY A 50 -2.69 22.92 -18.77
CA GLY A 50 -3.47 24.00 -19.38
C GLY A 50 -3.50 23.94 -20.91
N SER A 51 -2.40 23.50 -21.53
CA SER A 51 -2.28 23.34 -22.99
C SER A 51 -2.87 22.02 -23.53
N GLY A 52 -3.48 21.22 -22.65
CA GLY A 52 -4.09 19.92 -22.96
C GLY A 52 -5.12 19.98 -24.09
N SER A 53 -5.01 19.04 -25.05
CA SER A 53 -5.99 18.88 -26.13
C SER A 53 -7.41 18.76 -25.54
N ARG A 54 -8.30 19.67 -25.95
CA ARG A 54 -9.75 19.60 -25.65
C ARG A 54 -10.47 18.53 -26.46
N ASP A 55 -9.73 17.77 -27.28
CA ASP A 55 -10.26 16.67 -28.07
C ASP A 55 -10.63 15.50 -27.14
N SER A 56 -11.94 15.35 -26.89
CA SER A 56 -12.49 14.37 -25.96
C SER A 56 -12.24 12.92 -26.37
N GLU A 57 -11.78 12.67 -27.60
CA GLU A 57 -11.50 11.32 -28.11
C GLU A 57 -10.10 10.82 -27.76
N ARG A 58 -9.16 11.70 -27.39
CA ARG A 58 -7.77 11.33 -27.08
C ARG A 58 -7.48 11.45 -25.59
N MET A 59 -6.80 10.45 -25.05
CA MET A 59 -6.31 10.51 -23.68
C MET A 59 -5.04 11.34 -23.61
N GLY A 60 -5.10 12.50 -22.94
CA GLY A 60 -3.91 13.27 -22.63
C GLY A 60 -2.99 12.51 -21.68
N ILE A 61 -1.68 12.52 -21.96
CA ILE A 61 -0.66 11.96 -21.08
C ILE A 61 0.39 13.04 -20.85
N VAL A 62 0.67 13.33 -19.58
CA VAL A 62 1.77 14.17 -19.13
C VAL A 62 2.81 13.28 -18.50
N LEU A 63 4.01 13.23 -19.10
CA LEU A 63 5.19 12.64 -18.50
C LEU A 63 6.02 13.75 -17.88
N PHE A 64 6.04 13.80 -16.55
CA PHE A 64 6.77 14.79 -15.77
C PHE A 64 8.08 14.19 -15.25
N ILE A 65 9.20 14.83 -15.56
CA ILE A 65 10.55 14.36 -15.21
C ILE A 65 11.26 15.45 -14.42
N THR A 66 11.88 15.11 -13.30
CA THR A 66 12.71 16.04 -12.52
C THR A 66 13.76 15.30 -11.70
N ASP A 67 14.86 15.99 -11.42
CA ASP A 67 15.93 15.56 -10.53
C ASP A 67 15.96 16.35 -9.20
N GLY A 68 15.03 17.29 -9.02
CA GLY A 68 15.04 18.22 -7.90
C GLY A 68 13.67 18.53 -7.27
N ALA A 69 13.71 19.34 -6.22
CA ALA A 69 12.55 19.86 -5.52
C ALA A 69 12.14 21.24 -6.08
N PRO A 70 10.87 21.67 -5.92
CA PRO A 70 10.44 22.99 -6.39
C PRO A 70 11.17 24.11 -5.62
N THR A 71 11.77 25.05 -6.36
CA THR A 71 12.52 26.18 -5.81
C THR A 71 12.03 27.54 -6.32
N VAL A 72 11.17 27.59 -7.34
CA VAL A 72 10.55 28.83 -7.86
C VAL A 72 9.03 28.62 -7.97
N GLY A 73 8.27 29.70 -7.77
CA GLY A 73 6.81 29.65 -7.76
C GLY A 73 6.24 29.04 -6.48
N GLU A 74 5.15 28.29 -6.60
CA GLU A 74 4.62 27.49 -5.50
C GLU A 74 5.58 26.35 -5.16
N ARG A 75 5.85 26.14 -3.88
CA ARG A 75 6.84 25.16 -3.37
C ARG A 75 6.22 24.11 -2.46
N ASP A 76 4.99 24.32 -2.00
CA ASP A 76 4.26 23.38 -1.17
C ASP A 76 3.78 22.17 -2.01
N PRO A 77 4.25 20.95 -1.71
CA PRO A 77 3.91 19.77 -2.50
C PRO A 77 2.42 19.50 -2.64
N ALA A 78 1.65 19.71 -1.56
CA ALA A 78 0.22 19.43 -1.55
C ALA A 78 -0.53 20.42 -2.44
N ARG A 79 -0.19 21.71 -2.36
CA ARG A 79 -0.79 22.75 -3.22
C ARG A 79 -0.47 22.53 -4.69
N ILE A 80 0.78 22.18 -5.04
CA ILE A 80 1.18 21.88 -6.42
C ILE A 80 0.37 20.69 -6.97
N ALA A 81 0.29 19.59 -6.21
CA ALA A 81 -0.45 18.41 -6.63
C ALA A 81 -1.95 18.71 -6.79
N ASP A 82 -2.54 19.48 -5.87
CA ASP A 82 -3.95 19.84 -5.92
C ASP A 82 -4.29 20.82 -7.06
N GLU A 83 -3.41 21.77 -7.37
CA GLU A 83 -3.51 22.59 -8.58
C GLU A 83 -3.48 21.73 -9.84
N ALA A 84 -2.46 20.89 -9.98
CA ALA A 84 -2.32 20.00 -11.13
C ALA A 84 -3.54 19.07 -11.30
N ASN A 85 -4.07 18.52 -10.22
CA ASN A 85 -5.25 17.66 -10.28
C ASN A 85 -6.55 18.40 -10.66
N ARG A 86 -6.66 19.70 -10.35
CA ARG A 86 -7.80 20.52 -10.81
C ARG A 86 -7.69 20.84 -12.30
N GLU A 87 -6.48 21.06 -12.79
CA GLU A 87 -6.24 21.47 -14.18
C GLU A 87 -6.19 20.29 -15.16
N ARG A 88 -5.81 19.09 -14.70
CA ARG A 88 -5.55 17.95 -15.60
C ARG A 88 -6.75 17.49 -16.45
N GLY A 89 -7.99 17.78 -16.05
CA GLY A 89 -9.17 17.22 -16.70
C GLY A 89 -9.11 15.69 -16.80
N THR A 90 -9.06 15.17 -18.03
CA THR A 90 -8.90 13.73 -18.31
C THR A 90 -7.44 13.32 -18.54
N ALA A 91 -6.47 14.21 -18.46
CA ALA A 91 -5.07 13.86 -18.62
C ALA A 91 -4.59 12.95 -17.49
N ARG A 92 -3.70 12.02 -17.86
CA ARG A 92 -2.98 11.15 -16.93
C ARG A 92 -1.61 11.73 -16.66
N VAL A 93 -1.16 11.70 -15.42
CA VAL A 93 0.14 12.26 -15.02
C VAL A 93 1.05 11.13 -14.55
N PHE A 94 2.17 10.96 -15.23
CA PHE A 94 3.24 10.03 -14.87
C PHE A 94 4.42 10.84 -14.37
N THR A 95 5.05 10.41 -13.29
CA THR A 95 6.19 11.12 -12.71
C THR A 95 7.44 10.27 -12.72
N PHE A 96 8.57 10.92 -12.98
CA PHE A 96 9.87 10.29 -13.03
C PHE A 96 10.86 11.14 -12.23
N GLY A 97 11.29 10.61 -11.09
CA GLY A 97 12.30 11.23 -10.24
C GLY A 97 13.67 10.63 -10.49
N VAL A 98 14.67 11.48 -10.78
CA VAL A 98 16.06 11.06 -10.97
C VAL A 98 16.92 11.54 -9.81
N GLY A 99 17.61 10.63 -9.13
CA GLY A 99 18.45 10.98 -8.00
C GLY A 99 17.70 11.18 -6.68
N ALA A 100 18.41 11.62 -5.65
CA ALA A 100 17.92 11.68 -4.27
C ALA A 100 17.33 13.04 -3.87
N ASP A 101 17.54 14.08 -4.69
CA ASP A 101 17.15 15.46 -4.37
C ASP A 101 15.71 15.81 -4.79
N VAL A 102 14.99 14.83 -5.34
CA VAL A 102 13.59 14.97 -5.75
C VAL A 102 12.65 15.06 -4.55
N ASN A 103 11.56 15.80 -4.71
CA ASN A 103 10.46 15.76 -3.76
C ASN A 103 9.55 14.54 -4.02
N VAL A 104 9.88 13.40 -3.43
CA VAL A 104 9.16 12.13 -3.64
C VAL A 104 7.67 12.24 -3.30
N THR A 105 7.33 12.95 -2.23
CA THR A 105 5.92 13.12 -1.82
C THR A 105 5.12 13.84 -2.90
N LEU A 106 5.67 14.91 -3.48
CA LEU A 106 5.06 15.61 -4.60
C LEU A 106 4.87 14.68 -5.81
N LEU A 107 5.91 13.97 -6.23
CA LEU A 107 5.88 13.11 -7.41
C LEU A 107 4.86 11.97 -7.28
N GLU A 108 4.76 11.37 -6.10
CA GLU A 108 3.77 10.35 -5.82
C GLU A 108 2.34 10.90 -5.79
N GLN A 109 2.14 12.08 -5.22
CA GLN A 109 0.83 12.73 -5.17
C GLN A 109 0.35 13.09 -6.58
N LEU A 110 1.22 13.66 -7.41
CA LEU A 110 0.94 13.95 -8.81
C LEU A 110 0.54 12.69 -9.58
N ALA A 111 1.32 11.62 -9.47
CA ALA A 111 1.03 10.37 -10.17
C ALA A 111 -0.29 9.73 -9.70
N LEU A 112 -0.52 9.68 -8.38
CA LEU A 112 -1.73 9.09 -7.81
C LEU A 112 -2.97 9.87 -8.24
N GLN A 113 -2.97 11.19 -8.05
CA GLN A 113 -4.12 12.04 -8.39
C GLN A 113 -4.34 12.10 -9.91
N GLY A 114 -3.24 12.06 -10.66
CA GLY A 114 -3.23 11.98 -12.12
C GLY A 114 -3.47 10.60 -12.69
N ARG A 115 -3.78 9.56 -11.89
CA ARG A 115 -4.05 8.19 -12.36
C ARG A 115 -2.93 7.60 -13.24
N GLY A 116 -1.69 8.00 -13.00
CA GLY A 116 -0.50 7.42 -13.62
C GLY A 116 0.36 6.66 -12.61
N THR A 117 1.66 6.57 -12.88
CA THR A 117 2.61 5.91 -11.97
C THR A 117 3.82 6.80 -11.72
N ALA A 118 4.37 6.70 -10.51
CA ALA A 118 5.63 7.34 -10.14
C ALA A 118 6.77 6.31 -10.28
N GLN A 119 7.86 6.72 -10.91
CA GLN A 119 9.09 5.94 -11.02
C GLN A 119 10.25 6.75 -10.46
N PHE A 120 11.15 6.07 -9.76
CA PHE A 120 12.33 6.68 -9.16
C PHE A 120 13.56 5.90 -9.58
N VAL A 121 14.56 6.62 -10.08
CA VAL A 121 15.84 6.05 -10.51
C VAL A 121 16.93 6.60 -9.62
N ARG A 122 17.67 5.71 -8.96
CA ARG A 122 18.85 6.11 -8.19
C ARG A 122 20.02 6.42 -9.13
N PRO A 123 21.01 7.20 -8.70
CA PRO A 123 22.17 7.53 -9.54
C PRO A 123 22.95 6.30 -10.05
N ASP A 124 22.86 5.16 -9.35
CA ASP A 124 23.48 3.88 -9.69
C ASP A 124 22.60 2.97 -10.57
N GLU A 125 21.37 3.38 -10.87
CA GLU A 125 20.41 2.63 -11.68
C GLU A 125 20.36 3.16 -13.13
N SER A 126 20.06 2.29 -14.09
CA SER A 126 19.92 2.70 -15.50
C SER A 126 18.61 3.47 -15.72
N VAL A 127 18.75 4.73 -16.11
CA VAL A 127 17.65 5.61 -16.53
C VAL A 127 16.94 5.02 -17.76
N GLU A 128 17.69 4.44 -18.70
CA GLU A 128 17.16 3.87 -19.95
C GLU A 128 16.15 2.75 -19.69
N ARG A 129 16.45 1.86 -18.73
CA ARG A 129 15.50 0.79 -18.36
C ARG A 129 14.22 1.34 -17.77
N ALA A 130 14.33 2.34 -16.90
CA ALA A 130 13.17 2.95 -16.26
C ALA A 130 12.32 3.76 -17.25
N VAL A 131 12.95 4.44 -18.21
CA VAL A 131 12.27 5.12 -19.33
C VAL A 131 11.55 4.10 -20.22
N GLY A 132 12.19 2.97 -20.57
CA GLY A 132 11.56 1.90 -21.34
C GLY A 132 10.28 1.35 -20.70
N LEU A 133 10.30 1.11 -19.39
CA LEU A 133 9.12 0.66 -18.63
C LEU A 133 7.96 1.68 -18.66
N VAL A 134 8.28 2.98 -18.65
CA VAL A 134 7.28 4.04 -18.73
C VAL A 134 6.74 4.19 -20.15
N ALA A 135 7.62 4.11 -21.16
CA ALA A 135 7.23 4.16 -22.56
C ALA A 135 6.24 3.04 -22.92
N ASP A 136 6.51 1.80 -22.51
CA ASP A 136 5.62 0.66 -22.73
C ASP A 136 4.22 0.88 -22.10
N ARG A 137 4.18 1.49 -20.91
CA ARG A 137 2.92 1.81 -20.21
C ARG A 137 2.16 2.96 -20.86
N ILE A 138 2.85 3.97 -21.36
CA ILE A 138 2.25 5.14 -22.01
C ILE A 138 1.66 4.77 -23.38
N VAL A 139 2.31 3.89 -24.12
CA VAL A 139 1.94 3.56 -25.50
C VAL A 139 0.70 2.66 -25.58
N ASP A 140 0.45 1.77 -24.62
CA ASP A 140 -0.70 0.85 -24.64
C ASP A 140 -1.43 0.78 -23.28
N PRO A 141 -2.31 1.75 -22.95
CA PRO A 141 -3.28 1.58 -21.88
C PRO A 141 -4.25 0.46 -22.26
N VAL A 142 -4.17 -0.67 -21.53
CA VAL A 142 -4.97 -1.88 -21.78
C VAL A 142 -6.45 -1.57 -21.57
N LEU A 143 -6.79 -0.93 -20.45
CA LEU A 143 -8.13 -0.49 -20.09
C LEU A 143 -8.07 0.76 -19.22
N THR A 144 -8.95 1.73 -19.48
CA THR A 144 -9.06 2.94 -18.65
C THR A 144 -10.46 3.11 -18.10
N ASP A 145 -10.60 3.94 -17.08
CA ASP A 145 -11.88 4.22 -16.43
C ASP A 145 -12.59 2.98 -15.87
N VAL A 146 -11.80 1.97 -15.45
CA VAL A 146 -12.30 0.70 -14.93
C VAL A 146 -13.06 0.95 -13.63
N ARG A 147 -14.32 0.52 -13.63
CA ARG A 147 -15.22 0.48 -12.48
C ARG A 147 -15.65 -0.94 -12.21
N ILE A 148 -15.88 -1.23 -10.94
CA ILE A 148 -16.20 -2.57 -10.45
C ILE A 148 -17.44 -2.46 -9.57
N HIS A 149 -18.42 -3.27 -9.91
CA HIS A 149 -19.68 -3.40 -9.17
C HIS A 149 -20.19 -4.84 -9.23
N THR A 150 -21.20 -5.12 -8.44
CA THR A 150 -21.85 -6.44 -8.37
C THR A 150 -23.31 -6.30 -8.82
N ASP A 151 -23.84 -7.36 -9.41
CA ASP A 151 -25.29 -7.51 -9.60
C ASP A 151 -25.96 -7.96 -8.29
N GLY A 152 -27.27 -7.73 -8.18
CA GLY A 152 -28.08 -8.27 -7.08
C GLY A 152 -27.85 -7.60 -5.73
N ASP A 153 -27.97 -8.39 -4.65
CA ASP A 153 -28.02 -7.88 -3.27
C ASP A 153 -26.64 -7.72 -2.61
N VAL A 154 -25.59 -8.28 -3.20
CA VAL A 154 -24.22 -8.10 -2.71
C VAL A 154 -23.76 -6.69 -3.05
N ARG A 155 -23.27 -5.96 -2.05
CA ARG A 155 -22.77 -4.59 -2.20
C ARG A 155 -21.30 -4.49 -1.81
N LEU A 156 -20.48 -3.99 -2.73
CA LEU A 156 -19.08 -3.68 -2.47
C LEU A 156 -18.96 -2.29 -1.82
N ALA A 157 -18.12 -2.17 -0.79
CA ALA A 157 -17.85 -0.96 -0.04
C ALA A 157 -16.36 -0.82 0.24
N LYS A 158 -15.89 0.42 0.38
CA LYS A 158 -14.49 0.75 0.65
C LYS A 158 -13.53 0.02 -0.32
N VAL A 159 -13.87 0.08 -1.61
CA VAL A 159 -13.09 -0.54 -2.68
C VAL A 159 -11.77 0.20 -2.85
N LEU A 160 -10.68 -0.55 -2.94
CA LEU A 160 -9.33 -0.09 -3.14
C LEU A 160 -8.70 -0.80 -4.35
N PRO A 161 -7.91 -0.10 -5.19
CA PRO A 161 -7.71 1.35 -5.16
C PRO A 161 -9.01 2.13 -5.48
N GLN A 162 -9.03 3.43 -5.19
CA GLN A 162 -10.20 4.25 -5.48
C GLN A 162 -10.52 4.23 -6.97
N GLN A 163 -11.80 4.03 -7.28
CA GLN A 163 -12.30 3.99 -8.66
C GLN A 163 -12.55 5.42 -9.18
N PRO A 164 -12.43 5.65 -10.50
CA PRO A 164 -12.10 4.68 -11.54
C PRO A 164 -10.58 4.41 -11.67
N ILE A 165 -10.23 3.20 -12.14
CA ILE A 165 -8.85 2.69 -12.20
C ILE A 165 -8.38 2.60 -13.65
N ASP A 166 -7.13 2.94 -13.92
CA ASP A 166 -6.49 2.69 -15.23
C ASP A 166 -5.54 1.50 -15.11
N LEU A 167 -5.55 0.63 -16.12
CA LEU A 167 -4.75 -0.58 -16.22
C LEU A 167 -3.83 -0.48 -17.44
N PHE A 168 -2.52 -0.49 -17.18
CA PHE A 168 -1.48 -0.40 -18.21
C PHE A 168 -0.86 -1.78 -18.49
N ALA A 169 -0.20 -1.91 -19.62
CA ALA A 169 0.48 -3.15 -19.99
C ALA A 169 1.49 -3.61 -18.91
N GLY A 170 1.50 -4.92 -18.63
CA GLY A 170 2.37 -5.52 -17.62
C GLY A 170 1.97 -5.26 -16.16
N GLN A 171 0.80 -4.67 -15.90
CA GLN A 171 0.25 -4.52 -14.56
C GLN A 171 -0.82 -5.56 -14.26
N ASP A 172 -0.86 -6.02 -13.01
CA ASP A 172 -1.97 -6.77 -12.46
C ASP A 172 -2.94 -5.82 -11.76
N LEU A 173 -4.24 -5.94 -12.06
CA LEU A 173 -5.28 -5.24 -11.32
C LEU A 173 -5.68 -6.08 -10.10
N VAL A 174 -5.32 -5.62 -8.91
CA VAL A 174 -5.82 -6.21 -7.66
C VAL A 174 -6.70 -5.23 -6.91
N VAL A 175 -7.92 -5.68 -6.68
CA VAL A 175 -8.98 -4.90 -6.07
C VAL A 175 -9.38 -5.56 -4.77
N LEU A 176 -9.32 -4.77 -3.70
CA LEU A 176 -9.71 -5.21 -2.38
C LEU A 176 -10.94 -4.41 -1.94
N ALA A 177 -11.97 -5.10 -1.49
CA ALA A 177 -13.20 -4.47 -1.05
C ALA A 177 -13.77 -5.18 0.17
N ARG A 178 -14.59 -4.46 0.93
CA ARG A 178 -15.53 -5.08 1.86
C ARG A 178 -16.82 -5.33 1.12
N TYR A 179 -17.54 -6.39 1.47
CA TYR A 179 -18.88 -6.63 0.92
C TYR A 179 -19.91 -6.81 2.04
N ALA A 180 -21.17 -6.59 1.68
CA ALA A 180 -22.34 -6.95 2.46
C ALA A 180 -23.30 -7.74 1.57
N GLY A 181 -24.01 -8.71 2.14
CA GLY A 181 -24.79 -9.70 1.39
C GLY A 181 -24.02 -11.01 1.20
N HIS A 182 -24.69 -12.03 0.66
CA HIS A 182 -24.12 -13.36 0.44
C HIS A 182 -24.68 -14.01 -0.84
N GLY A 183 -24.04 -15.10 -1.24
CA GLY A 183 -24.43 -15.94 -2.37
C GLY A 183 -23.59 -15.72 -3.62
N SER A 184 -23.92 -16.49 -4.65
CA SER A 184 -23.23 -16.44 -5.94
C SER A 184 -23.76 -15.27 -6.77
N THR A 185 -22.92 -14.27 -7.03
CA THR A 185 -23.28 -13.11 -7.85
C THR A 185 -22.22 -12.80 -8.90
N ARG A 186 -22.61 -12.05 -9.93
CA ARG A 186 -21.68 -11.53 -10.93
C ARG A 186 -20.99 -10.28 -10.41
N VAL A 187 -19.66 -10.34 -10.37
CA VAL A 187 -18.79 -9.17 -10.29
C VAL A 187 -18.56 -8.68 -11.71
N ILE A 188 -18.93 -7.44 -11.97
CA ILE A 188 -18.87 -6.79 -13.26
C ILE A 188 -17.76 -5.75 -13.25
N PHE A 189 -16.99 -5.77 -14.31
CA PHE A 189 -15.96 -4.79 -14.60
C PHE A 189 -16.36 -4.05 -15.87
N GLU A 190 -16.32 -2.72 -15.82
CA GLU A 190 -16.60 -1.84 -16.94
C GLU A 190 -15.47 -0.85 -17.10
N GLY A 191 -14.88 -0.78 -18.29
CA GLY A 191 -13.84 0.19 -18.62
C GLY A 191 -13.95 0.65 -20.06
N ARG A 192 -12.93 1.36 -20.52
CA ARG A 192 -12.80 1.88 -21.87
C ARG A 192 -11.50 1.41 -22.50
N ARG A 193 -11.55 1.07 -23.78
CA ARG A 193 -10.38 0.78 -24.62
C ARG A 193 -10.56 1.46 -25.96
N ARG A 194 -9.65 2.36 -26.33
CA ARG A 194 -9.71 3.11 -27.61
C ARG A 194 -11.09 3.78 -27.87
N GLY A 195 -11.70 4.33 -26.82
CA GLY A 195 -13.00 5.00 -26.87
C GLY A 195 -14.22 4.07 -26.73
N GLU A 196 -14.05 2.76 -26.86
CA GLU A 196 -15.13 1.78 -26.73
C GLU A 196 -15.29 1.30 -25.29
N THR A 197 -16.54 1.12 -24.84
CA THR A 197 -16.83 0.54 -23.52
C THR A 197 -16.66 -0.97 -23.59
N ILE A 198 -15.78 -1.51 -22.75
CA ILE A 198 -15.62 -2.95 -22.56
C ILE A 198 -16.24 -3.35 -21.22
N ARG A 199 -17.05 -4.40 -21.24
CA ARG A 199 -17.67 -4.99 -20.06
C ARG A 199 -17.37 -6.48 -20.00
N TRP A 200 -16.92 -6.96 -18.86
CA TRP A 200 -16.85 -8.39 -18.59
C TRP A 200 -17.35 -8.67 -17.17
N ALA A 201 -17.78 -9.91 -16.94
CA ALA A 201 -18.29 -10.32 -15.65
C ALA A 201 -17.74 -11.70 -15.28
N SER A 202 -17.54 -11.91 -13.98
CA SER A 202 -17.20 -13.22 -13.42
C SER A 202 -18.17 -13.53 -12.28
N THR A 203 -18.61 -14.78 -12.19
CA THR A 203 -19.44 -15.23 -11.08
C THR A 203 -18.53 -15.56 -9.90
N VAL A 204 -18.81 -14.96 -8.75
CA VAL A 204 -18.05 -15.13 -7.51
C VAL A 204 -19.03 -15.50 -6.41
N ASP A 205 -18.64 -16.46 -5.57
CA ASP A 205 -19.39 -16.82 -4.38
C ASP A 205 -18.99 -15.93 -3.20
N PHE A 206 -19.97 -15.32 -2.55
CA PHE A 206 -19.79 -14.46 -1.37
C PHE A 206 -20.35 -15.19 -0.14
N PRO A 207 -19.53 -15.95 0.60
CA PRO A 207 -20.00 -16.67 1.77
C PRO A 207 -20.30 -15.72 2.94
N ASP A 208 -21.25 -16.04 3.82
CA ASP A 208 -21.48 -15.25 5.04
C ASP A 208 -20.23 -15.19 5.96
N ARG A 209 -19.41 -16.23 5.93
CA ARG A 209 -18.14 -16.33 6.68
C ARG A 209 -17.10 -17.08 5.86
N GLU A 210 -15.96 -16.43 5.66
CA GLU A 210 -14.76 -17.00 5.05
C GLU A 210 -13.66 -17.11 6.10
N ARG A 211 -13.06 -18.30 6.24
CA ARG A 211 -12.01 -18.60 7.23
C ARG A 211 -10.72 -19.14 6.60
N GLU A 212 -10.75 -19.53 5.33
CA GLU A 212 -9.60 -20.08 4.63
C GLU A 212 -8.62 -18.99 4.19
N ASN A 213 -9.11 -17.77 4.00
CA ASN A 213 -8.34 -16.64 3.47
C ASN A 213 -8.22 -15.45 4.45
N PRO A 214 -7.81 -15.65 5.71
CA PRO A 214 -7.79 -14.59 6.73
C PRO A 214 -6.79 -13.47 6.39
N PHE A 215 -5.79 -13.77 5.54
CA PHE A 215 -4.80 -12.79 5.08
C PHE A 215 -5.43 -11.69 4.20
N VAL A 216 -6.54 -11.95 3.50
CA VAL A 216 -7.18 -10.99 2.59
C VAL A 216 -7.70 -9.78 3.37
N ALA A 217 -8.35 -10.03 4.51
CA ALA A 217 -8.87 -8.96 5.36
C ALA A 217 -7.74 -8.07 5.92
N ARG A 218 -6.61 -8.67 6.27
CA ARG A 218 -5.41 -7.95 6.73
C ARG A 218 -4.74 -7.15 5.62
N LEU A 219 -4.68 -7.71 4.40
CA LEU A 219 -4.15 -7.01 3.23
C LEU A 219 -5.01 -5.78 2.90
N TRP A 220 -6.35 -5.94 2.88
CA TRP A 220 -7.29 -4.84 2.69
C TRP A 220 -7.11 -3.76 3.78
N ALA A 221 -7.01 -4.17 5.05
CA ALA A 221 -6.81 -3.23 6.17
C ALA A 221 -5.49 -2.45 6.04
N THR A 222 -4.41 -3.10 5.60
CA THR A 222 -3.12 -2.46 5.39
C THR A 222 -3.19 -1.40 4.29
N GLN A 223 -3.81 -1.74 3.14
CA GLN A 223 -4.02 -0.76 2.07
C GLN A 223 -4.94 0.39 2.50
N ARG A 224 -6.01 0.09 3.26
CA ARG A 224 -6.95 1.09 3.77
C ARG A 224 -6.29 2.07 4.73
N ILE A 225 -5.46 1.58 5.65
CA ILE A 225 -4.64 2.42 6.54
C ILE A 225 -3.70 3.30 5.72
N GLY A 226 -3.02 2.75 4.72
CA GLY A 226 -2.14 3.51 3.84
C GLY A 226 -2.86 4.62 3.08
N TRP A 227 -4.07 4.34 2.59
CA TRP A 227 -4.94 5.33 1.95
C TRP A 227 -5.41 6.42 2.94
N LEU A 228 -5.91 6.03 4.12
CA LEU A 228 -6.35 6.96 5.17
C LEU A 228 -5.22 7.89 5.65
N ALA A 229 -4.02 7.34 5.82
CA ALA A 229 -2.84 8.12 6.21
C ALA A 229 -2.40 9.11 5.11
N ALA A 230 -2.62 8.78 3.83
CA ALA A 230 -2.39 9.70 2.72
C ALA A 230 -3.46 10.80 2.69
N GLU A 231 -4.72 10.44 2.92
CA GLU A 231 -5.85 11.38 2.98
C GLU A 231 -5.69 12.38 4.13
N LYS A 232 -5.29 11.90 5.31
CA LYS A 232 -4.97 12.72 6.49
C LYS A 232 -3.85 13.73 6.22
N ARG A 233 -2.80 13.32 5.49
CA ARG A 233 -1.70 14.23 5.09
C ARG A 233 -2.17 15.31 4.12
N LYS A 234 -3.14 14.98 3.26
CA LYS A 234 -3.66 15.89 2.24
C LYS A 234 -4.65 16.92 2.82
N ASN A 235 -5.69 16.44 3.50
CA ASN A 235 -6.83 17.28 3.90
C ASN A 235 -6.82 17.67 5.39
N GLY A 236 -5.78 17.24 6.13
CA GLY A 236 -5.75 17.29 7.59
C GLY A 236 -6.44 16.08 8.22
N GLY A 237 -6.10 15.82 9.48
CA GLY A 237 -6.73 14.74 10.25
C GLY A 237 -8.18 15.05 10.60
N SER A 238 -8.98 13.99 10.72
CA SER A 238 -10.32 14.04 11.31
C SER A 238 -10.44 12.94 12.36
N SER A 239 -11.33 13.12 13.34
CA SER A 239 -11.61 12.08 14.32
C SER A 239 -12.06 10.78 13.64
N GLU A 240 -12.82 10.88 12.55
CA GLU A 240 -13.27 9.71 11.78
C GLU A 240 -12.10 8.94 11.13
N ILE A 241 -11.15 9.65 10.51
CA ILE A 241 -9.97 9.02 9.90
C ILE A 241 -9.10 8.38 10.99
N ASP A 242 -8.84 9.10 12.08
CA ASP A 242 -8.01 8.62 13.19
C ASP A 242 -8.63 7.40 13.88
N ASP A 243 -9.95 7.40 14.09
CA ASP A 243 -10.69 6.28 14.66
C ASP A 243 -10.70 5.06 13.72
N GLU A 244 -10.83 5.26 12.41
CA GLU A 244 -10.74 4.16 11.44
C GLU A 244 -9.32 3.55 11.40
N ILE A 245 -8.27 4.38 11.37
CA ILE A 245 -6.87 3.90 11.40
C ILE A 245 -6.63 3.10 12.68
N ARG A 246 -7.04 3.63 13.85
CA ARG A 246 -6.89 2.96 15.13
C ARG A 246 -7.63 1.62 15.15
N SER A 247 -8.90 1.61 14.76
CA SER A 247 -9.74 0.41 14.75
C SER A 247 -9.14 -0.68 13.86
N LEU A 248 -8.65 -0.32 12.67
CA LEU A 248 -7.99 -1.27 11.77
C LEU A 248 -6.65 -1.74 12.33
N GLY A 249 -5.86 -0.85 12.90
CA GLY A 249 -4.58 -1.15 13.53
C GLY A 249 -4.72 -2.16 14.67
N GLU A 250 -5.69 -1.95 15.55
CA GLU A 250 -5.98 -2.85 16.69
C GLU A 250 -6.56 -4.17 16.20
N ARG A 251 -7.62 -4.13 15.39
CA ARG A 251 -8.33 -5.34 14.93
C ARG A 251 -7.45 -6.28 14.12
N PHE A 252 -6.59 -5.74 13.26
CA PHE A 252 -5.76 -6.54 12.36
C PHE A 252 -4.30 -6.62 12.81
N SER A 253 -3.97 -6.12 14.01
CA SER A 253 -2.61 -6.16 14.55
C SER A 253 -1.61 -5.55 13.54
N ILE A 254 -1.91 -4.33 13.12
CA ILE A 254 -1.11 -3.54 12.18
C ILE A 254 -0.54 -2.35 12.97
N PRO A 255 0.79 -2.17 13.02
CA PRO A 255 1.39 -0.95 13.57
C PRO A 255 0.94 0.27 12.79
N THR A 256 0.57 1.31 13.52
CA THR A 256 0.14 2.61 12.99
C THR A 256 0.69 3.69 13.90
N GLU A 257 0.46 4.96 13.57
CA GLU A 257 0.73 6.07 14.50
C GLU A 257 -0.04 5.95 15.83
N PHE A 258 -1.12 5.15 15.87
CA PHE A 258 -1.95 4.91 17.06
C PHE A 258 -1.70 3.57 17.75
N THR A 259 -0.91 2.68 17.15
CA THR A 259 -0.70 1.31 17.65
C THR A 259 0.79 0.94 17.62
N SER A 260 1.32 0.52 18.77
CA SER A 260 2.69 0.05 18.90
C SER A 260 2.73 -1.35 19.50
N TYR A 261 3.77 -2.12 19.14
CA TYR A 261 4.09 -3.37 19.80
C TYR A 261 5.10 -3.10 20.91
N LEU A 262 4.74 -3.40 22.15
CA LEU A 262 5.66 -3.41 23.27
C LEU A 262 6.05 -4.85 23.60
N VAL A 263 7.33 -5.18 23.44
CA VAL A 263 7.91 -6.41 23.93
C VAL A 263 8.52 -6.11 25.30
N GLN A 264 7.91 -6.63 26.37
CA GLN A 264 8.50 -6.58 27.71
C GLN A 264 9.26 -7.89 27.94
N GLU A 265 10.57 -7.79 28.13
CA GLU A 265 11.38 -8.91 28.58
C GLU A 265 11.20 -9.11 30.08
N PRO A 266 11.15 -10.37 30.58
CA PRO A 266 11.11 -10.64 32.01
C PRO A 266 12.34 -10.01 32.70
N GLY A 267 12.11 -9.01 33.56
CA GLY A 267 13.16 -8.31 34.33
C GLY A 267 13.33 -6.82 34.01
N ILE A 268 12.72 -6.30 32.93
CA ILE A 268 12.74 -4.86 32.63
C ILE A 268 11.45 -4.22 33.14
N VAL A 269 11.53 -3.57 34.30
CA VAL A 269 10.48 -2.65 34.77
C VAL A 269 10.51 -1.44 33.86
N ALA A 270 9.37 -1.07 33.27
CA ALA A 270 9.20 0.18 32.53
C ALA A 270 9.23 1.38 33.50
N GLY A 271 10.40 1.64 34.09
CA GLY A 271 10.75 2.87 34.78
C GLY A 271 11.34 3.85 33.77
N GLY A 272 10.83 5.08 33.76
CA GLY A 272 11.07 6.10 32.74
C GLY A 272 12.49 6.13 32.18
N VAL A 273 12.58 6.10 30.85
CA VAL A 273 13.85 6.19 30.11
C VAL A 273 14.43 7.58 30.33
N ARG A 274 15.26 7.74 31.37
CA ARG A 274 16.21 8.84 31.44
C ARG A 274 17.38 8.44 30.54
N ARG A 275 17.40 9.04 29.35
CA ARG A 275 18.40 8.81 28.30
C ARG A 275 19.78 9.24 28.81
N VAL A 276 20.55 8.31 29.36
CA VAL A 276 21.99 8.49 29.57
C VAL A 276 22.67 7.91 28.34
N LEU A 277 23.15 8.78 27.45
CA LEU A 277 23.99 8.37 26.33
C LEU A 277 25.37 8.00 26.87
N PRO A 278 25.93 6.82 26.55
CA PRO A 278 27.35 6.57 26.74
C PRO A 278 28.12 7.42 25.72
N ALA A 279 29.03 8.26 26.19
CA ALA A 279 29.98 8.94 25.33
C ALA A 279 30.96 7.91 24.76
N GLY A 280 31.07 7.83 23.42
CA GLY A 280 32.20 7.12 22.79
C GLY A 280 31.94 6.30 21.53
N LEU A 281 30.75 6.30 20.93
CA LEU A 281 30.54 5.67 19.62
C LEU A 281 30.24 6.74 18.57
N SER A 282 31.20 6.95 17.66
CA SER A 282 30.95 7.69 16.43
C SER A 282 29.76 7.06 15.70
N PRO A 283 28.67 7.80 15.43
CA PRO A 283 27.58 7.25 14.65
C PRO A 283 28.07 7.05 13.21
N ALA A 284 27.89 5.83 12.69
CA ALA A 284 27.77 5.65 11.26
C ALA A 284 26.75 6.69 10.75
N ALA A 285 27.13 7.43 9.70
CA ALA A 285 26.37 8.58 9.20
C ALA A 285 24.89 8.21 9.09
N ALA A 286 24.06 8.88 9.89
CA ALA A 286 22.62 8.78 9.74
C ALA A 286 22.27 9.26 8.32
N PRO A 287 21.41 8.55 7.57
CA PRO A 287 20.97 9.02 6.26
C PRO A 287 20.39 10.43 6.40
N ALA A 288 20.67 11.29 5.41
CA ALA A 288 20.18 12.66 5.40
C ALA A 288 18.65 12.69 5.49
N LEU A 289 18.07 13.79 5.98
CA LEU A 289 16.61 13.93 6.14
C LEU A 289 15.83 13.62 4.84
N ASN A 290 16.41 13.95 3.68
CA ASN A 290 15.83 13.67 2.36
C ASN A 290 15.82 12.16 2.04
N ASP A 291 16.86 11.41 2.39
CA ASP A 291 16.92 9.95 2.19
C ASP A 291 15.86 9.21 3.01
N ARG A 292 15.54 9.71 4.21
CA ARG A 292 14.45 9.16 5.05
C ARG A 292 13.08 9.44 4.44
N GLY A 293 12.83 10.67 4.01
CA GLY A 293 11.58 11.03 3.32
C GLY A 293 11.39 10.22 2.03
N PHE A 294 12.47 9.99 1.28
CA PHE A 294 12.47 9.14 0.10
C PHE A 294 12.12 7.69 0.44
N ALA A 295 12.75 7.12 1.47
CA ALA A 295 12.48 5.74 1.90
C ALA A 295 11.07 5.56 2.46
N GLU A 296 10.56 6.51 3.23
CA GLU A 296 9.21 6.50 3.80
C GLU A 296 8.13 6.64 2.73
N ALA A 297 8.31 7.55 1.78
CA ALA A 297 7.40 7.72 0.65
C ALA A 297 7.41 6.47 -0.25
N LYS A 298 8.60 5.95 -0.61
CA LYS A 298 8.75 4.68 -1.34
C LYS A 298 8.07 3.52 -0.62
N ALA A 299 8.20 3.44 0.70
CA ALA A 299 7.50 2.43 1.51
C ALA A 299 5.98 2.64 1.49
N ALA A 300 5.48 3.87 1.59
CA ALA A 300 4.05 4.18 1.53
C ALA A 300 3.44 3.95 0.13
N SER A 301 4.18 4.24 -0.94
CA SER A 301 3.81 3.90 -2.32
C SER A 301 3.79 2.40 -2.53
N ALA A 302 4.86 1.69 -2.11
CA ALA A 302 4.88 0.23 -2.13
C ALA A 302 3.69 -0.35 -1.35
N MET A 303 3.36 0.23 -0.19
CA MET A 303 2.20 -0.22 0.59
C MET A 303 0.85 0.00 -0.11
N ARG A 304 0.71 1.04 -0.93
CA ARG A 304 -0.51 1.31 -1.70
C ARG A 304 -0.64 0.43 -2.93
N SER A 305 0.48 0.06 -3.54
CA SER A 305 0.55 -0.83 -4.70
C SER A 305 0.77 -2.31 -4.32
N MET A 306 0.67 -2.65 -3.04
CA MET A 306 0.95 -4.00 -2.53
C MET A 306 -0.15 -4.98 -2.93
N VAL A 307 0.24 -6.02 -3.65
CA VAL A 307 -0.67 -7.06 -4.14
C VAL A 307 -0.59 -8.36 -3.32
N SER A 308 0.40 -8.50 -2.43
CA SER A 308 0.62 -9.73 -1.66
C SER A 308 1.11 -9.48 -0.22
N ILE A 309 0.82 -10.43 0.67
CA ILE A 309 1.24 -10.39 2.09
C ILE A 309 2.75 -10.61 2.26
N ALA A 310 3.38 -11.40 1.38
CA ALA A 310 4.82 -11.63 1.42
C ALA A 310 5.62 -10.33 1.19
N SER A 311 5.12 -9.44 0.34
CA SER A 311 5.68 -8.11 0.12
C SER A 311 5.48 -7.16 1.31
N VAL A 312 4.44 -7.38 2.13
CA VAL A 312 4.19 -6.62 3.37
C VAL A 312 5.24 -6.94 4.44
N ASP A 313 5.58 -8.22 4.59
CA ASP A 313 6.52 -8.67 5.61
C ASP A 313 7.98 -8.39 5.21
N SER A 314 8.34 -8.44 3.92
CA SER A 314 9.71 -8.18 3.43
C SER A 314 10.14 -6.71 3.53
N LEU A 315 9.23 -5.75 3.35
CA LEU A 315 9.52 -4.32 3.58
C LEU A 315 9.76 -4.00 5.07
N ARG A 316 9.28 -4.85 5.97
CA ARG A 316 9.36 -4.66 7.43
C ARG A 316 10.55 -5.36 8.07
N SER A 317 11.03 -6.47 7.50
CA SER A 317 12.25 -7.15 7.98
C SER A 317 13.50 -6.27 7.82
N ASN A 318 13.52 -5.37 6.85
CA ASN A 318 14.60 -4.36 6.70
C ASN A 318 14.54 -3.23 7.74
N ALA A 319 13.50 -3.15 8.58
CA ALA A 319 13.35 -2.12 9.63
C ALA A 319 13.81 -2.59 11.03
N GLY A 320 14.68 -3.61 11.12
CA GLY A 320 15.45 -3.90 12.34
C GLY A 320 14.75 -4.66 13.47
N GLY A 321 13.75 -5.50 13.17
CA GLY A 321 13.08 -6.33 14.19
C GLY A 321 13.82 -7.65 14.49
N SER A 322 14.15 -7.90 15.77
CA SER A 322 14.78 -9.14 16.25
C SER A 322 13.94 -10.40 15.96
N ASN A 323 14.59 -11.58 15.92
CA ASN A 323 14.01 -12.93 15.73
C ASN A 323 12.91 -13.36 16.74
N MET A 324 12.40 -12.44 17.58
CA MET A 324 11.48 -12.71 18.69
C MET A 324 10.00 -12.45 18.37
N VAL A 325 9.69 -12.01 17.15
CA VAL A 325 8.31 -11.77 16.68
C VAL A 325 8.06 -12.56 15.39
N LYS A 326 7.01 -13.39 15.39
CA LYS A 326 6.54 -14.12 14.21
C LYS A 326 5.11 -13.74 13.89
N ARG A 327 4.71 -13.82 12.62
CA ARG A 327 3.34 -13.57 12.18
C ARG A 327 2.80 -14.79 11.44
N ALA A 328 1.57 -15.16 11.74
CA ALA A 328 0.87 -16.21 11.02
C ALA A 328 -0.62 -15.88 10.93
N GLY A 329 -1.12 -15.76 9.69
CA GLY A 329 -2.48 -15.29 9.43
C GLY A 329 -2.73 -13.88 9.99
N THR A 330 -3.79 -13.75 10.78
CA THR A 330 -4.17 -12.52 11.51
C THR A 330 -3.45 -12.34 12.84
N HIS A 331 -2.69 -13.33 13.30
CA HIS A 331 -2.07 -13.32 14.61
C HIS A 331 -0.62 -12.83 14.55
N THR A 332 -0.21 -12.12 15.59
CA THR A 332 1.19 -11.73 15.83
C THR A 332 1.66 -12.43 17.09
N PHE A 333 2.70 -13.23 16.98
CA PHE A 333 3.25 -14.02 18.07
C PHE A 333 4.55 -13.42 18.57
N VAL A 334 4.68 -13.35 19.89
CA VAL A 334 5.89 -12.94 20.59
C VAL A 334 6.40 -14.14 21.38
N LEU A 335 7.69 -14.42 21.32
CA LEU A 335 8.29 -15.48 22.13
C LEU A 335 8.38 -15.01 23.59
N ARG A 336 7.62 -15.64 24.49
CA ARG A 336 7.62 -15.40 25.94
C ARG A 336 7.93 -16.71 26.65
N ASP A 337 8.98 -16.75 27.46
CA ASP A 337 9.38 -17.93 28.25
C ASP A 337 9.48 -19.23 27.43
N GLY A 338 9.98 -19.13 26.19
CA GLY A 338 10.11 -20.28 25.27
C GLY A 338 8.80 -20.74 24.63
N MET A 339 7.70 -19.99 24.80
CA MET A 339 6.40 -20.23 24.17
C MET A 339 6.04 -19.08 23.23
N TRP A 340 5.58 -19.39 22.02
CA TRP A 340 5.03 -18.38 21.12
C TRP A 340 3.64 -17.99 21.60
N THR A 341 3.50 -16.78 22.13
CA THR A 341 2.23 -16.28 22.65
C THR A 341 1.68 -15.22 21.70
N ASP A 342 0.42 -15.39 21.29
CA ASP A 342 -0.33 -14.36 20.58
C ASP A 342 -0.31 -13.05 21.37
N ALA A 343 0.08 -11.95 20.72
CA ALA A 343 0.18 -10.63 21.33
C ALA A 343 -1.17 -10.16 21.92
N ALA A 344 -2.29 -10.63 21.38
CA ALA A 344 -3.63 -10.34 21.91
C ALA A 344 -3.97 -11.14 23.18
N TYR A 345 -3.24 -12.23 23.47
CA TYR A 345 -3.47 -13.06 24.65
C TYR A 345 -3.06 -12.33 25.93
N LYS A 346 -4.00 -12.27 26.89
CA LYS A 346 -3.78 -11.74 28.24
C LYS A 346 -4.05 -12.85 29.26
N ALA A 347 -3.03 -13.25 30.01
CA ALA A 347 -3.11 -14.34 30.99
C ALA A 347 -4.17 -14.13 32.10
N ASN A 348 -4.53 -12.88 32.40
CA ASN A 348 -5.54 -12.52 33.42
C ASN A 348 -6.93 -12.23 32.82
N SER A 349 -7.17 -12.58 31.56
CA SER A 349 -8.50 -12.44 30.94
C SER A 349 -9.43 -13.60 31.35
N SER A 350 -10.74 -13.36 31.43
CA SER A 350 -11.77 -14.38 31.69
C SER A 350 -11.98 -15.35 30.51
N VAL A 351 -10.97 -15.50 29.66
CA VAL A 351 -11.01 -16.29 28.43
C VAL A 351 -10.75 -17.74 28.79
N LYS A 352 -11.67 -18.63 28.40
CA LYS A 352 -11.53 -20.05 28.68
C LYS A 352 -10.34 -20.61 27.91
N THR A 353 -9.39 -21.23 28.60
CA THR A 353 -8.18 -21.77 27.97
C THR A 353 -8.30 -23.27 27.77
N VAL A 354 -8.09 -23.74 26.53
CA VAL A 354 -8.07 -25.16 26.18
C VAL A 354 -6.64 -25.56 25.84
N ARG A 355 -6.08 -26.53 26.58
CA ARG A 355 -4.71 -27.01 26.40
C ARG A 355 -4.70 -28.33 25.64
N ILE A 356 -4.08 -28.37 24.47
CA ILE A 356 -3.99 -29.56 23.61
C ILE A 356 -2.55 -29.96 23.33
N LYS A 357 -2.32 -31.26 23.10
CA LYS A 357 -1.00 -31.78 22.75
C LYS A 357 -0.72 -31.59 21.26
N ALA A 358 0.48 -31.13 20.91
CA ALA A 358 0.90 -31.00 19.51
C ALA A 358 0.77 -32.34 18.77
N PHE A 359 0.28 -32.30 17.52
CA PHE A 359 0.08 -33.47 16.65
C PHE A 359 -0.83 -34.58 17.21
N SER A 360 -1.61 -34.29 18.24
CA SER A 360 -2.61 -35.22 18.77
C SER A 360 -3.91 -35.21 17.98
N LYS A 361 -4.84 -36.12 18.29
CA LYS A 361 -6.17 -36.11 17.68
C LYS A 361 -6.91 -34.79 17.97
N ALA A 362 -6.82 -34.26 19.19
CA ALA A 362 -7.34 -32.94 19.55
C ALA A 362 -6.78 -31.81 18.68
N TYR A 363 -5.48 -31.86 18.35
CA TYR A 363 -4.80 -30.88 17.49
C TYR A 363 -5.38 -30.88 16.08
N PHE A 364 -5.54 -32.06 15.47
CA PHE A 364 -6.11 -32.18 14.12
C PHE A 364 -7.61 -31.90 14.09
N ASP A 365 -8.36 -32.32 15.11
CA ASP A 365 -9.79 -32.03 15.25
C ASP A 365 -10.04 -30.50 15.28
N LEU A 366 -9.22 -29.74 16.02
CA LEU A 366 -9.31 -28.28 16.05
C LEU A 366 -8.89 -27.62 14.73
N ILE A 367 -7.81 -28.06 14.09
CA ILE A 367 -7.38 -27.54 12.80
C ILE A 367 -8.42 -27.79 11.69
N ASN A 368 -9.08 -28.94 11.71
CA ASN A 368 -10.12 -29.26 10.73
C ASN A 368 -11.39 -28.43 10.97
N ALA A 369 -11.74 -28.18 12.23
CA ALA A 369 -12.88 -27.34 12.58
C ALA A 369 -12.60 -25.82 12.41
N LEU A 370 -11.34 -25.40 12.56
CA LEU A 370 -10.87 -24.02 12.46
C LEU A 370 -9.59 -23.98 11.59
N PRO A 371 -9.72 -23.98 10.25
CA PRO A 371 -8.58 -24.04 9.33
C PRO A 371 -7.53 -22.93 9.53
N GLU A 372 -7.96 -21.75 10.00
CA GLU A 372 -7.08 -20.62 10.35
C GLU A 372 -5.99 -20.97 11.39
N LEU A 373 -6.26 -21.93 12.29
CA LEU A 373 -5.31 -22.41 13.30
C LEU A 373 -4.09 -23.11 12.70
N ARG A 374 -4.15 -23.60 11.44
CA ARG A 374 -3.02 -24.26 10.77
C ARG A 374 -1.78 -23.36 10.75
N SER A 375 -1.99 -22.11 10.34
CA SER A 375 -0.92 -21.13 10.24
C SER A 375 -0.36 -20.77 11.62
N ALA A 376 -1.24 -20.58 12.60
CA ALA A 376 -0.88 -20.25 13.97
C ALA A 376 -0.10 -21.38 14.67
N PHE A 377 -0.53 -22.62 14.52
CA PHE A 377 0.15 -23.77 15.14
C PHE A 377 1.49 -24.09 14.47
N ALA A 378 1.70 -23.70 13.21
CA ALA A 378 2.99 -23.85 12.52
C ALA A 378 4.09 -22.89 13.02
N VAL A 379 3.77 -21.93 13.89
CA VAL A 379 4.73 -20.92 14.40
C VAL A 379 5.82 -21.54 15.28
N GLY A 380 5.51 -22.63 15.98
CA GLY A 380 6.43 -23.41 16.81
C GLY A 380 5.74 -24.53 17.58
N GLU A 381 6.49 -25.29 18.37
CA GLU A 381 5.97 -26.46 19.11
C GLU A 381 5.11 -26.10 20.33
N LYS A 382 5.39 -24.93 20.93
CA LYS A 382 4.65 -24.37 22.08
C LYS A 382 4.02 -23.05 21.65
N VAL A 383 2.70 -23.04 21.47
CA VAL A 383 1.97 -21.87 20.93
C VAL A 383 0.71 -21.60 21.75
N THR A 384 0.46 -20.34 22.10
CA THR A 384 -0.83 -19.88 22.64
C THR A 384 -1.48 -18.95 21.62
N VAL A 385 -2.71 -19.27 21.21
CA VAL A 385 -3.49 -18.51 20.22
C VAL A 385 -4.79 -18.01 20.85
N GLN A 386 -5.10 -16.72 20.70
CA GLN A 386 -6.29 -16.09 21.27
C GLN A 386 -7.43 -16.03 20.25
N GLY A 387 -8.59 -16.60 20.58
CA GLY A 387 -9.86 -16.38 19.88
C GLY A 387 -10.70 -15.29 20.56
N ARG A 388 -11.99 -15.18 20.23
CA ARG A 388 -12.85 -14.12 20.82
C ARG A 388 -13.11 -14.30 22.32
N SER A 389 -13.43 -15.51 22.77
CA SER A 389 -13.72 -15.85 24.18
C SER A 389 -13.08 -17.16 24.64
N VAL A 390 -12.34 -17.82 23.76
CA VAL A 390 -11.51 -19.00 24.05
C VAL A 390 -10.06 -18.76 23.63
N ALA A 391 -9.10 -19.36 24.32
CA ALA A 391 -7.71 -19.41 23.91
C ALA A 391 -7.28 -20.88 23.79
N VAL A 392 -6.50 -21.20 22.76
CA VAL A 392 -5.96 -22.54 22.55
C VAL A 392 -4.46 -22.53 22.81
N VAL A 393 -4.02 -23.44 23.67
CA VAL A 393 -2.62 -23.58 24.10
C VAL A 393 -2.12 -24.94 23.64
N VAL A 394 -1.19 -24.94 22.71
CA VAL A 394 -0.48 -26.14 22.24
C VAL A 394 0.76 -26.33 23.11
N SER A 395 0.84 -27.47 23.80
CA SER A 395 1.96 -27.82 24.68
C SER A 395 2.05 -29.33 24.87
N GLU A 396 3.23 -29.85 25.24
CA GLU A 396 3.43 -31.30 25.46
C GLU A 396 2.51 -31.90 26.53
N SER A 397 2.07 -31.09 27.51
CA SER A 397 1.19 -31.47 28.61
C SER A 397 -0.30 -31.28 28.31
N GLY A 398 -0.69 -30.99 27.07
CA GLY A 398 -2.09 -30.82 26.70
C GLY A 398 -2.82 -32.15 26.53
N VAL A 399 -4.15 -32.10 26.38
CA VAL A 399 -4.95 -33.31 26.14
C VAL A 399 -4.72 -33.85 24.73
N GLU A 400 -4.76 -35.17 24.58
CA GLU A 400 -4.59 -35.84 23.28
C GLU A 400 -5.89 -35.93 22.47
N GLU A 401 -7.03 -35.86 23.15
CA GLU A 401 -8.37 -35.94 22.56
C GLU A 401 -9.29 -34.89 23.18
N LEU A 402 -10.20 -34.34 22.36
CA LEU A 402 -11.32 -33.52 22.80
C LEU A 402 -12.61 -34.22 22.43
N SER A 403 -13.61 -34.13 23.31
CA SER A 403 -14.97 -34.55 22.96
C SER A 403 -15.59 -33.62 21.92
N ALA A 404 -16.59 -34.10 21.19
CA ALA A 404 -17.28 -33.31 20.16
C ALA A 404 -17.92 -32.02 20.74
N SER A 405 -18.38 -32.06 21.99
CA SER A 405 -18.93 -30.90 22.69
C SER A 405 -17.85 -29.87 23.03
N GLU A 406 -16.64 -30.30 23.38
CA GLU A 406 -15.50 -29.41 23.62
C GLU A 406 -15.01 -28.75 22.34
N VAL A 407 -14.89 -29.50 21.23
CA VAL A 407 -14.56 -28.93 19.92
C VAL A 407 -15.59 -27.88 19.51
N LYS A 408 -16.88 -28.19 19.64
CA LYS A 408 -17.97 -27.24 19.33
C LYS A 408 -17.90 -25.98 20.21
N MET A 409 -17.57 -26.14 21.50
CA MET A 409 -17.40 -25.02 22.43
C MET A 409 -16.22 -24.12 22.03
N VAL A 410 -15.09 -24.71 21.60
CA VAL A 410 -13.97 -23.94 21.04
C VAL A 410 -14.41 -23.20 19.78
N VAL A 411 -15.09 -23.85 18.82
CA VAL A 411 -15.55 -23.21 17.58
C VAL A 411 -16.52 -22.04 17.81
N VAL A 412 -17.36 -22.13 18.85
CA VAL A 412 -18.30 -21.04 19.22
C VAL A 412 -17.58 -19.88 19.91
N GLY A 413 -16.59 -20.19 20.74
CA GLY A 413 -15.77 -19.22 21.45
C GLY A 413 -14.64 -18.62 20.63
N TRP A 414 -14.31 -19.22 19.49
CA TRP A 414 -13.40 -18.68 18.49
C TRP A 414 -14.05 -17.51 17.77
#